data_AF-A0A855XK18-F1
#
_entry.id   AF-A0A855XK18-F1
#
_cell.length_a   1.000
_cell.length_b   1.000
_cell.length_c   1.000
_cell.angle_alpha   90.00
_cell.angle_beta   90.00
_cell.angle_gamma   90.00
#
_symmetry.space_group_name_H-M   'P 1'
#
loop_
_entity.id
_entity.type
_entity.pdbx_description
1 polymer ?
#
loop_
_entity_poly.entity_id
_entity_poly.type
_entity_poly.pdbx_seq_one_letter_code
_entity_poly.pdbx_strand_id
1 'polypeptide(L)'
;MNLTEFERSLSNFSTGYETYTKLMSDIKRLDNLIQANEKQLNDSLIKIPFTHLYFVDGLGIFKHQTPTLLKQNKQLIIKYNRKLMKSKKLSNSLHEQLEIIRNDYLTSNGEKSEAKAKLAIKYLKQFWQIDHL
;
A
#
# COMPACT_ATOMS: atom_id res chain seq x y z
N MET A 1 -20.00 1.73 -23.16
CA MET A 1 -20.84 1.56 -21.97
C MET A 1 -22.06 2.46 -22.04
N ASN A 2 -23.21 1.93 -21.63
CA ASN A 2 -24.36 2.79 -21.28
C ASN A 2 -24.09 3.53 -19.96
N LEU A 3 -24.97 4.46 -19.58
CA LEU A 3 -24.75 5.32 -18.40
C LEU A 3 -24.68 4.51 -17.09
N THR A 4 -25.50 3.48 -16.96
CA THR A 4 -25.57 2.60 -15.77
C THR A 4 -24.30 1.76 -15.64
N GLU A 5 -23.79 1.20 -16.73
CA GLU A 5 -22.51 0.48 -16.78
C GLU A 5 -21.32 1.39 -16.45
N PHE A 6 -21.38 2.64 -16.91
CA PHE A 6 -20.36 3.64 -16.61
C PHE A 6 -20.35 4.02 -15.12
N GLU A 7 -21.53 4.29 -14.53
CA GLU A 7 -21.66 4.54 -13.09
C GLU A 7 -21.18 3.35 -12.26
N ARG A 8 -21.53 2.12 -12.68
CA ARG A 8 -21.07 0.90 -12.01
C ARG A 8 -19.55 0.77 -12.05
N SER A 9 -18.93 1.04 -13.20
CA SER A 9 -17.48 1.01 -13.36
C SER A 9 -16.79 2.04 -12.46
N LEU A 10 -17.31 3.27 -12.40
CA LEU A 10 -16.81 4.31 -11.49
C LEU A 10 -16.96 3.93 -10.01
N SER A 11 -18.09 3.36 -9.63
CA SER A 11 -18.34 2.89 -8.26
C SER A 11 -17.38 1.76 -7.85
N ASN A 12 -17.17 0.79 -8.74
CA ASN A 12 -16.22 -0.30 -8.53
C ASN A 12 -14.79 0.23 -8.39
N PHE A 13 -14.37 1.12 -9.29
CA PHE A 13 -13.06 1.77 -9.23
C PHE A 13 -12.88 2.51 -7.89
N SER A 14 -13.87 3.32 -7.49
CA SER A 14 -13.83 4.09 -6.25
C SER A 14 -13.65 3.20 -5.02
N THR A 15 -14.45 2.14 -4.92
CA THR A 15 -14.36 1.16 -3.83
C THR A 15 -13.01 0.44 -3.80
N GLY A 16 -12.51 0.07 -4.99
CA GLY A 16 -11.19 -0.54 -5.13
C GLY A 16 -10.05 0.40 -4.72
N TYR A 17 -10.14 1.68 -5.08
CA TYR A 17 -9.16 2.70 -4.71
C TYR A 17 -9.14 2.95 -3.20
N GLU A 18 -10.30 3.05 -2.53
CA GLU A 18 -10.36 3.15 -1.07
C GLU A 18 -9.68 1.95 -0.38
N THR A 19 -9.90 0.75 -0.93
CA THR A 19 -9.26 -0.47 -0.45
C THR A 19 -7.74 -0.40 -0.63
N TYR A 20 -7.29 0.12 -1.77
CA TYR A 20 -5.87 0.34 -2.05
C TYR A 20 -5.23 1.33 -1.06
N THR A 21 -5.88 2.46 -0.79
CA THR A 21 -5.39 3.48 0.15
C THR A 21 -5.27 2.92 1.57
N LYS A 22 -6.27 2.17 2.05
CA LYS A 22 -6.21 1.47 3.35
C LYS A 22 -5.03 0.49 3.39
N LEU A 23 -4.84 -0.27 2.32
CA LEU A 23 -3.74 -1.23 2.20
C LEU A 23 -2.37 -0.55 2.21
N MET A 24 -2.22 0.60 1.55
CA MET A 24 -0.99 1.38 1.55
C MET A 24 -0.67 1.95 2.94
N SER A 25 -1.70 2.44 3.65
CA SER A 25 -1.56 2.89 5.04
C SER A 25 -1.08 1.75 5.96
N ASP A 26 -1.67 0.56 5.83
CA ASP A 26 -1.23 -0.63 6.56
C ASP A 26 0.23 -1.02 6.24
N ILE A 27 0.64 -0.94 4.98
CA ILE A 27 2.02 -1.19 4.54
C ILE A 27 2.97 -0.19 5.21
N LYS A 28 2.64 1.11 5.20
CA LYS A 28 3.42 2.16 5.86
C LYS A 28 3.54 1.93 7.37
N ARG A 29 2.46 1.50 8.03
CA ARG A 29 2.49 1.13 9.45
C ARG A 29 3.40 -0.06 9.71
N LEU A 30 3.37 -1.10 8.86
CA LEU A 30 4.24 -2.26 8.99
C LEU A 30 5.72 -1.89 8.77
N ASP A 31 6.00 -1.02 7.81
CA ASP A 31 7.36 -0.52 7.55
C ASP A 31 7.94 0.19 8.78
N ASN A 32 7.17 1.11 9.39
CA ASN A 32 7.56 1.77 10.63
C ASN A 32 7.84 0.78 11.78
N LEU A 33 7.05 -0.30 11.91
CA LEU A 33 7.27 -1.33 12.92
C LEU A 33 8.54 -2.16 12.66
N ILE A 34 8.82 -2.47 11.39
CA ILE A 34 10.04 -3.17 11.00
C ILE A 34 11.25 -2.30 11.31
N GLN A 35 11.24 -1.02 10.93
CA GLN A 35 12.31 -0.06 11.22
C GLN A 35 12.56 0.11 12.73
N ALA A 36 11.50 0.20 13.54
CA ALA A 36 11.62 0.28 15.00
C ALA A 36 12.27 -0.99 15.58
N ASN A 37 11.88 -2.17 15.10
CA ASN A 37 12.47 -3.44 15.51
C ASN A 37 13.93 -3.56 15.07
N GLU A 38 14.27 -3.14 13.85
CA GLU A 38 15.65 -3.13 13.35
C GLU A 38 16.55 -2.22 14.19
N LYS A 39 16.06 -1.04 14.57
CA LYS A 39 16.77 -0.15 15.49
C LYS A 39 17.03 -0.83 16.85
N GLN A 40 16.00 -1.44 17.44
CA GLN A 40 16.14 -2.16 18.71
C GLN A 40 17.10 -3.36 18.62
N LEU A 41 17.10 -4.08 17.49
CA LEU A 41 18.06 -5.16 17.23
C LEU A 41 19.48 -4.62 17.18
N ASN A 42 19.71 -3.54 16.44
CA ASN A 42 21.02 -2.91 16.33
C ASN A 42 21.54 -2.41 17.68
N ASP A 43 20.67 -1.80 18.50
CA ASP A 43 21.01 -1.35 19.86
C ASP A 43 21.25 -2.52 20.84
N SER A 44 20.69 -3.69 20.54
CA SER A 44 20.83 -4.89 21.37
C SER A 44 22.09 -5.71 21.08
N LEU A 45 22.70 -5.52 19.91
CA LEU A 45 23.90 -6.24 19.47
C LEU A 45 25.17 -5.50 19.90
N ILE A 46 26.20 -6.24 20.32
CA ILE A 46 27.51 -5.66 20.61
C ILE A 46 28.22 -5.46 19.27
N LYS A 47 28.42 -4.19 18.89
CA LYS A 47 29.15 -3.82 17.69
C LYS A 47 30.65 -3.79 18.00
N ILE A 48 31.45 -4.58 17.28
CA ILE A 48 32.90 -4.47 17.39
C ILE A 48 33.35 -3.30 16.50
N PRO A 49 33.94 -2.23 17.07
CA PRO A 49 34.51 -1.18 16.25
C PRO A 49 35.59 -1.80 15.35
N PHE A 50 35.65 -1.38 14.09
CA PHE A 50 36.61 -1.82 13.05
C PHE A 50 36.29 -3.12 12.29
N THR A 51 35.17 -3.81 12.55
CA THR A 51 34.67 -4.91 11.69
C THR A 51 33.15 -4.82 11.47
N HIS A 52 32.62 -5.28 10.34
CA HIS A 52 31.16 -5.43 10.12
C HIS A 52 30.56 -6.66 10.85
N LEU A 53 31.20 -7.11 11.93
CA LEU A 53 30.82 -8.29 12.70
C LEU A 53 30.03 -7.89 13.96
N TYR A 54 28.92 -8.58 14.20
CA TYR A 54 28.10 -8.45 15.41
C TYR A 54 28.36 -9.67 16.29
N PHE A 55 28.64 -9.45 17.58
CA PHE A 55 28.85 -10.53 18.54
C PHE A 55 27.69 -10.61 19.54
N VAL A 56 27.42 -11.85 19.97
CA VAL A 56 26.72 -12.17 21.22
C VAL A 56 27.57 -11.72 22.41
N ASP A 57 27.00 -11.66 23.63
CA ASP A 57 27.79 -11.26 24.81
C ASP A 57 29.00 -12.18 25.05
N GLY A 58 29.86 -11.87 26.04
CA GLY A 58 31.04 -12.68 26.35
C GLY A 58 30.77 -14.16 26.69
N LEU A 59 29.51 -14.57 26.84
CA LEU A 59 29.05 -15.95 27.07
C LEU A 59 28.42 -16.59 25.82
N GLY A 60 28.37 -15.89 24.69
CA GLY A 60 27.68 -16.37 23.49
C GLY A 60 26.16 -16.25 23.57
N ILE A 61 25.63 -15.51 24.55
CA ILE A 61 24.19 -15.39 24.83
C ILE A 61 23.67 -14.09 24.22
N PHE A 62 22.58 -14.19 23.47
CA PHE A 62 21.82 -13.03 23.05
C PHE A 62 21.15 -12.39 24.28
N LYS A 63 21.11 -11.05 24.39
CA LYS A 63 20.21 -10.39 25.34
C LYS A 63 18.82 -11.05 25.26
N HIS A 64 18.19 -11.27 26.41
CA HIS A 64 17.03 -12.17 26.60
C HIS A 64 15.84 -11.92 25.63
N GLN A 65 15.82 -10.78 24.93
CA GLN A 65 14.77 -10.37 24.00
C GLN A 65 15.15 -10.51 22.51
N THR A 66 16.44 -10.61 22.13
CA THR A 66 16.89 -10.57 20.72
C THR A 66 16.34 -11.73 19.87
N PRO A 67 16.30 -13.00 20.34
CA PRO A 67 15.70 -14.10 19.55
C PRO A 67 14.19 -13.91 19.32
N THR A 68 13.48 -13.39 20.32
CA THR A 68 12.06 -13.09 20.24
C THR A 68 11.79 -11.96 19.25
N LEU A 69 12.59 -10.90 19.28
CA LEU A 69 12.50 -9.75 18.39
C LEU A 69 12.79 -10.15 16.93
N LEU A 70 13.78 -11.02 16.68
CA LEU A 70 14.06 -11.60 15.35
C LEU A 70 12.86 -12.39 14.81
N LYS A 71 12.23 -13.23 15.64
CA LYS A 71 11.04 -14.01 15.26
C LYS A 71 9.87 -13.08 14.92
N GLN A 72 9.64 -12.03 15.71
CA GLN A 72 8.62 -11.02 15.44
C GLN A 72 8.91 -10.27 14.14
N ASN A 73 10.15 -9.84 13.91
CA ASN A 73 10.52 -9.10 12.71
C ASN A 73 10.33 -9.95 11.44
N LYS A 74 10.71 -11.23 11.48
CA LYS A 74 10.42 -12.19 10.38
C LYS A 74 8.93 -12.26 10.07
N GLN A 75 8.06 -12.33 11.08
CA GLN A 75 6.61 -12.36 10.87
C GLN A 75 6.07 -11.06 10.27
N LEU A 76 6.59 -9.90 10.70
CA LEU A 76 6.22 -8.59 10.16
C LEU A 76 6.60 -8.48 8.67
N ILE A 77 7.82 -8.88 8.30
CA ILE A 77 8.29 -8.89 6.90
C ILE A 77 7.41 -9.80 6.03
N ILE A 78 7.02 -10.98 6.51
CA ILE A 78 6.10 -11.87 5.78
C ILE A 78 4.73 -11.19 5.57
N LYS A 79 4.19 -10.52 6.59
CA LYS A 79 2.92 -9.78 6.48
C LYS A 79 3.04 -8.61 5.51
N TYR A 80 4.13 -7.87 5.57
CA TYR A 80 4.44 -6.75 4.68
C TYR A 80 4.48 -7.22 3.23
N ASN A 81 5.28 -8.25 2.91
CA ASN A 81 5.40 -8.79 1.55
C ASN A 81 4.07 -9.29 0.98
N ARG A 82 3.26 -9.96 1.81
CA ARG A 82 1.91 -10.39 1.40
C ARG A 82 1.00 -9.21 1.06
N LYS A 83 1.01 -8.14 1.87
CA LYS A 83 0.23 -6.93 1.61
C LYS A 83 0.75 -6.19 0.37
N LEU A 84 2.07 -6.11 0.19
CA LEU A 84 2.70 -5.50 -0.99
C LEU A 84 2.30 -6.22 -2.28
N MET A 85 2.30 -7.55 -2.30
CA MET A 85 1.82 -8.32 -3.45
C MET A 85 0.34 -8.05 -3.75
N LYS A 86 -0.52 -7.99 -2.73
CA LYS A 86 -1.93 -7.65 -2.90
C LYS A 86 -2.12 -6.23 -3.45
N SER A 87 -1.33 -5.28 -2.95
CA SER A 87 -1.36 -3.88 -3.40
C SER A 87 -0.97 -3.76 -4.86
N LYS A 88 0.09 -4.43 -5.29
CA LYS A 88 0.52 -4.45 -6.71
C LYS A 88 -0.58 -5.01 -7.63
N LYS A 89 -1.18 -6.16 -7.26
CA LYS A 89 -2.28 -6.74 -8.03
C LYS A 89 -3.48 -5.81 -8.13
N LEU A 90 -3.87 -5.19 -7.02
CA LEU A 90 -4.98 -4.25 -6.97
C LEU A 90 -4.68 -2.99 -7.79
N SER A 91 -3.46 -2.45 -7.70
CA SER A 91 -3.02 -1.30 -8.48
C SER A 91 -3.14 -1.55 -9.99
N ASN A 92 -2.68 -2.72 -10.46
CA ASN A 92 -2.80 -3.08 -11.87
C ASN A 92 -4.26 -3.17 -12.30
N SER A 93 -5.12 -3.82 -11.51
CA SER A 93 -6.55 -3.92 -11.81
C SER A 93 -7.24 -2.55 -11.82
N LEU A 94 -6.89 -1.65 -10.90
CA LEU A 94 -7.41 -0.29 -10.87
C LEU A 94 -6.96 0.52 -12.09
N HIS A 95 -5.71 0.34 -12.53
CA HIS A 95 -5.19 0.99 -13.72
C HIS A 95 -5.95 0.53 -14.98
N GLU A 96 -6.16 -0.78 -15.14
CA GLU A 96 -6.96 -1.34 -16.24
C GLU A 96 -8.40 -0.80 -16.23
N GLN A 97 -9.05 -0.77 -15.07
CA GLN A 97 -10.39 -0.19 -14.92
C GLN A 97 -10.43 1.29 -15.30
N LEU A 98 -9.44 2.07 -14.88
CA LEU A 98 -9.34 3.49 -15.20
C LEU A 98 -9.18 3.72 -16.71
N GLU A 99 -8.33 2.93 -17.38
CA GLU A 99 -8.15 3.01 -18.83
C GLU A 99 -9.45 2.69 -19.59
N ILE A 100 -10.20 1.67 -19.14
CA ILE A 100 -11.50 1.34 -19.72
C ILE A 100 -12.49 2.51 -19.55
N ILE A 101 -12.60 3.07 -18.35
CA ILE A 101 -13.48 4.21 -18.05
C ILE A 101 -13.08 5.43 -18.91
N ARG A 102 -11.78 5.72 -19.00
CA ARG A 102 -11.23 6.83 -19.77
C ARG A 102 -11.55 6.70 -21.25
N ASN A 103 -11.28 5.54 -21.84
CA ASN A 103 -11.54 5.30 -23.26
C ASN A 103 -13.04 5.39 -23.59
N ASP A 104 -13.90 4.87 -22.71
CA ASP A 104 -15.35 4.95 -22.87
C ASP A 104 -15.91 6.38 -22.69
N TYR A 105 -15.26 7.20 -21.87
CA TYR A 105 -15.57 8.63 -21.75
C TYR A 105 -15.14 9.42 -23.00
N LEU A 106 -13.90 9.24 -23.47
CA LEU A 106 -13.34 9.96 -24.62
C LEU A 106 -14.07 9.67 -25.94
N THR A 107 -14.68 8.49 -26.05
CA THR A 107 -15.47 8.09 -27.23
C THR A 107 -16.95 8.48 -27.13
N SER A 108 -17.35 9.13 -26.03
CA SER A 108 -18.74 9.55 -25.81
C SER A 108 -19.00 10.99 -26.27
N ASN A 109 -20.10 11.18 -26.99
CA ASN A 109 -20.44 12.45 -27.64
C ASN A 109 -21.85 12.91 -27.24
N GLY A 110 -22.11 14.22 -27.35
CA GLY A 110 -23.43 14.83 -27.08
C GLY A 110 -23.88 14.69 -25.63
N GLU A 111 -25.19 14.53 -25.42
CA GLU A 111 -25.80 14.44 -24.08
C GLU A 111 -25.23 13.32 -23.20
N LYS A 112 -24.81 12.20 -23.80
CA LYS A 112 -24.15 11.11 -23.07
C LYS A 112 -22.82 11.52 -22.46
N SER A 113 -22.06 12.39 -23.15
CA SER A 113 -20.78 12.89 -22.65
C SER A 113 -20.97 13.75 -21.41
N GLU A 114 -21.95 14.65 -21.43
CA GLU A 114 -22.27 15.53 -20.30
C GLU A 114 -22.75 14.73 -19.08
N ALA A 115 -23.63 13.73 -19.29
CA ALA A 115 -24.09 12.88 -18.21
C ALA A 115 -22.95 12.05 -17.59
N LYS A 116 -22.04 11.49 -18.41
CA LYS A 116 -20.84 10.79 -17.92
C LYS A 116 -19.89 11.73 -17.19
N ALA A 117 -19.73 12.98 -17.64
CA ALA A 117 -18.90 13.98 -16.96
C ALA A 117 -19.42 14.27 -15.55
N LYS A 118 -20.75 14.43 -15.38
CA LYS A 118 -21.38 14.62 -14.06
C LYS A 118 -21.10 13.44 -13.12
N LEU A 119 -21.19 12.20 -13.64
CA LEU A 119 -20.86 11.00 -12.88
C LEU A 119 -19.38 10.92 -12.52
N ALA A 120 -18.48 11.19 -13.47
CA ALA A 120 -17.05 11.22 -13.21
C ALA A 120 -16.71 12.22 -12.10
N ILE A 121 -17.28 13.42 -12.12
CA ILE A 121 -17.11 14.41 -11.05
C ILE A 121 -17.64 13.87 -9.72
N LYS A 122 -18.85 13.30 -9.67
CA LYS A 122 -19.45 12.74 -8.45
C LYS A 122 -18.54 11.71 -7.77
N TYR A 123 -17.97 10.79 -8.53
CA TYR A 123 -17.19 9.67 -7.99
C TYR A 123 -15.69 9.98 -7.83
N LEU A 124 -15.12 10.85 -8.67
CA LEU A 124 -13.68 11.11 -8.68
C LEU A 124 -13.27 12.37 -7.93
N LYS A 125 -14.20 13.29 -7.61
CA LYS A 125 -13.88 14.55 -6.91
C LYS A 125 -13.15 14.34 -5.58
N GLN A 126 -13.45 13.25 -4.88
CA GLN A 126 -12.77 12.91 -3.62
C GLN A 126 -11.27 12.60 -3.81
N PHE A 127 -10.83 12.24 -5.01
CA PHE A 127 -9.42 11.95 -5.29
C PHE A 127 -8.61 13.21 -5.58
N TRP A 128 -9.22 14.26 -6.14
CA TRP A 128 -8.55 15.55 -6.39
C TRP A 128 -8.26 16.34 -5.11
N GLN A 129 -8.92 16.00 -4.01
CA GLN A 129 -8.67 16.63 -2.70
C GLN A 129 -7.47 16.04 -1.96
N ILE A 130 -6.90 14.93 -2.45
CA ILE A 130 -5.77 14.23 -1.83
C ILE A 130 -4.43 14.93 -2.15
N ASP A 131 -4.35 15.71 -3.24
CA ASP A 131 -3.14 16.46 -3.65
C ASP A 131 -2.83 17.71 -2.79
N HIS A 132 -3.60 17.96 -1.72
CA HIS A 132 -3.42 19.10 -0.80
C HIS A 132 -3.00 18.69 0.63
N LEU A 133 -2.45 17.48 0.83
CA LEU A 133 -1.96 17.00 2.13
C LEU A 133 -0.48 16.60 2.11
#